data_AF-A0A0N4WP27-F1
#
_entry.id   AF-A0A0N4WP27-F1
#
_cell.length_a   1.000
_cell.length_b   1.000
_cell.length_c   1.000
_cell.angle_alpha   90.00
_cell.angle_beta   90.00
_cell.angle_gamma   90.00
#
_symmetry.space_group_name_H-M   'P 1'
#
loop_
_entity.id
_entity.type
_entity.pdbx_description
1 polymer ?
#
loop_
_entity_poly.entity_id
_entity_poly.type
_entity_poly.pdbx_seq_one_letter_code
_entity_poly.pdbx_strand_id
1 'polypeptide(L)'
;MQFNGVEIFNTQTRVLSPEEQTVMVHILSVRFAKADGSFDTREIRHYQWMDWPDRGVPPLKLTSMELLSRVRGTSKPIVVHCSAGIGRTGTIVAIEYILERMQAGHECAAMNDLLKELRNQRAYTIQNDLVFFDVSL
;
A
#
# COMPACT_ATOMS: atom_id res chain seq x y z
N MET A 1 -12.98 15.28 -11.93
CA MET A 1 -14.22 14.56 -11.56
C MET A 1 -14.74 15.16 -10.26
N GLN A 2 -16.05 15.37 -10.12
CA GLN A 2 -16.66 15.97 -8.92
C GLN A 2 -17.52 14.92 -8.21
N PHE A 3 -17.28 14.71 -6.91
CA PHE A 3 -18.07 13.82 -6.06
C PHE A 3 -18.37 14.53 -4.74
N ASN A 4 -19.65 14.73 -4.41
CA ASN A 4 -20.09 15.33 -3.14
C ASN A 4 -19.38 16.64 -2.76
N GLY A 5 -19.16 17.53 -3.74
CA GLY A 5 -18.46 18.82 -3.51
C GLY A 5 -16.94 18.71 -3.41
N VAL A 6 -16.37 17.52 -3.59
CA VAL A 6 -14.93 17.29 -3.74
C VAL A 6 -14.59 17.24 -5.22
N GLU A 7 -13.63 18.07 -5.64
CA GLU A 7 -13.11 18.09 -7.01
C GLU A 7 -11.76 17.40 -7.04
N ILE A 8 -11.63 16.40 -7.91
CA ILE A 8 -10.39 15.64 -8.08
C ILE A 8 -9.87 15.87 -9.50
N PHE A 9 -8.62 16.33 -9.59
CA PHE A 9 -7.91 16.56 -10.85
C PHE A 9 -6.62 15.74 -10.86
N ASN A 10 -6.44 14.91 -11.88
CA ASN A 10 -5.15 14.26 -12.13
C ASN A 10 -4.22 15.27 -12.79
N THR A 11 -3.17 15.69 -12.09
CA THR A 11 -2.22 16.69 -12.57
C THR A 11 -1.06 16.06 -13.32
N GLN A 12 -0.71 14.82 -12.98
CA GLN A 12 0.39 14.11 -13.61
C GLN A 12 0.22 12.60 -13.47
N THR A 13 0.59 11.86 -14.51
CA THR A 13 0.70 10.41 -14.48
C THR A 13 2.05 10.00 -15.05
N ARG A 14 2.78 9.15 -14.32
CA ARG A 14 4.11 8.66 -14.71
C ARG A 14 4.37 7.26 -14.17
N VAL A 15 5.37 6.56 -14.70
CA VAL A 15 5.88 5.33 -14.09
C VAL A 15 6.69 5.65 -12.83
N LEU A 16 6.81 4.67 -11.93
CA LEU A 16 7.51 4.81 -10.64
C LEU A 16 9.00 5.12 -10.83
N SER A 17 9.65 4.37 -11.71
CA SER A 17 11.05 4.47 -12.12
C SER A 17 11.23 3.84 -13.51
N PRO A 18 12.37 4.08 -14.20
CA PRO A 18 12.70 3.38 -15.45
C PRO A 18 12.74 1.85 -15.31
N GLU A 19 13.09 1.37 -14.11
CA GLU A 19 13.19 -0.05 -13.77
C GLU A 19 11.82 -0.66 -13.40
N GLU A 20 10.95 0.11 -12.74
CA GLU A 20 9.60 -0.33 -12.31
C GLU A 20 8.49 0.35 -13.12
N GLN A 21 8.36 -0.08 -14.37
CA GLN A 21 7.36 0.45 -15.32
C GLN A 21 5.93 -0.04 -15.03
N THR A 22 5.75 -1.04 -14.17
CA THR A 22 4.46 -1.65 -13.89
C THR A 22 3.70 -1.00 -12.73
N VAL A 23 4.34 -0.03 -12.07
CA VAL A 23 3.72 0.81 -11.05
C VAL A 23 3.50 2.21 -11.63
N MET A 24 2.23 2.58 -11.78
CA MET A 24 1.82 3.91 -12.18
C MET A 24 1.70 4.81 -10.96
N VAL A 25 2.24 6.02 -11.06
CA VAL A 25 2.13 7.08 -10.05
C VAL A 25 1.26 8.18 -10.61
N HIS A 26 0.12 8.39 -9.98
CA HIS A 26 -0.79 9.49 -10.30
C HIS A 26 -0.69 10.57 -9.21
N ILE A 27 -0.46 11.79 -9.64
CA ILE A 27 -0.50 12.97 -8.77
C ILE A 27 -1.89 13.58 -8.92
N LEU A 28 -2.65 13.58 -7.83
CA LEU A 28 -4.03 14.02 -7.79
C LEU A 28 -4.11 15.29 -6.94
N SER A 29 -4.66 16.35 -7.49
CA SER A 29 -5.08 17.53 -6.73
C SER A 29 -6.52 17.34 -6.31
N VAL A 30 -6.75 17.26 -4.99
CA VAL A 30 -8.07 17.10 -4.39
C VAL A 30 -8.45 18.39 -3.70
N ARG A 31 -9.44 19.08 -4.26
CA ARG A 31 -10.03 20.29 -3.70
C ARG A 31 -11.32 19.92 -2.97
N PHE A 32 -11.47 20.37 -1.73
CA PHE A 32 -12.65 20.08 -0.91
C PHE A 32 -13.07 21.30 -0.09
N ALA A 33 -14.36 21.42 0.19
CA ALA A 33 -14.90 22.46 1.05
C ALA A 33 -14.62 22.14 2.52
N LYS A 34 -14.21 23.16 3.29
CA LYS A 34 -14.09 23.12 4.75
C LYS A 34 -15.41 23.53 5.40
N ALA A 35 -15.54 23.22 6.69
CA ALA A 35 -16.73 23.57 7.48
C ALA A 35 -16.99 25.08 7.58
N ASP A 36 -15.95 25.91 7.39
CA ASP A 36 -16.04 27.37 7.39
C ASP A 36 -16.46 27.97 6.04
N GLY A 37 -16.76 27.12 5.03
CA GLY A 37 -17.13 27.55 3.68
C GLY A 37 -15.94 27.89 2.77
N SER A 38 -14.71 27.87 3.27
CA SER A 38 -13.50 28.00 2.45
C SER A 38 -13.18 26.68 1.74
N PHE A 39 -12.30 26.72 0.73
CA PHE A 39 -11.80 25.53 0.06
C PHE A 39 -10.37 25.24 0.50
N ASP A 40 -10.06 23.95 0.70
CA ASP A 40 -8.69 23.46 0.80
C ASP A 40 -8.31 22.69 -0.46
N THR A 41 -7.01 22.55 -0.69
CA THR A 41 -6.48 21.67 -1.73
C THR A 41 -5.38 20.79 -1.16
N ARG A 42 -5.45 19.49 -1.45
CA ARG A 42 -4.42 18.52 -1.08
C ARG A 42 -3.91 17.78 -2.30
N GLU A 43 -2.58 17.69 -2.40
CA GLU A 43 -1.93 16.76 -3.32
C GLU A 43 -1.97 15.34 -2.72
N ILE A 44 -2.45 14.38 -3.50
CA ILE A 44 -2.43 12.95 -3.20
C ILE A 44 -1.56 12.26 -4.24
N ARG A 45 -0.64 11.42 -3.77
CA ARG A 45 0.14 10.53 -4.63
C ARG A 45 -0.46 9.14 -4.57
N HIS A 46 -1.00 8.68 -5.70
CA HIS A 46 -1.63 7.38 -5.83
C HIS A 46 -0.72 6.44 -6.61
N TYR A 47 -0.26 5.38 -5.93
CA TYR A 47 0.60 4.35 -6.50
C TYR A 47 -0.25 3.14 -6.89
N GLN A 48 -0.33 2.85 -8.19
CA GLN A 48 -1.14 1.78 -8.74
C GLN A 48 -0.23 0.71 -9.35
N TRP A 49 -0.13 -0.43 -8.66
CA TRP A 49 0.59 -1.60 -9.15
C TRP A 49 -0.29 -2.40 -10.11
N MET A 50 0.04 -2.35 -11.40
CA MET A 50 -0.81 -2.84 -12.49
C MET A 50 -0.66 -4.34 -12.79
N ASP A 51 0.54 -4.91 -12.61
CA ASP A 51 0.85 -6.29 -13.00
C ASP A 51 0.82 -7.29 -11.84
N TRP A 52 0.32 -6.91 -10.66
CA TRP A 52 0.13 -7.87 -9.58
C TRP A 52 -1.04 -8.81 -9.94
N PRO A 53 -0.82 -10.13 -10.12
CA PRO A 53 -1.91 -11.06 -10.44
C PRO A 53 -2.91 -11.22 -9.29
N ASP A 54 -4.18 -11.56 -9.60
CA ASP A 54 -5.24 -11.79 -8.59
C ASP A 54 -4.97 -13.03 -7.73
N ARG A 55 -4.26 -14.01 -8.30
CA ARG A 55 -3.80 -15.22 -7.63
C ARG A 55 -2.31 -15.35 -7.83
N GLY A 56 -1.58 -15.51 -6.74
CA GLY A 56 -0.12 -15.65 -6.74
C GLY A 56 0.61 -14.45 -6.16
N VAL A 57 1.92 -14.62 -6.06
CA VAL A 57 2.85 -13.55 -5.67
C VAL A 57 3.15 -12.68 -6.89
N PRO A 58 3.44 -11.38 -6.70
CA PRO A 58 4.04 -10.62 -7.78
C PRO A 58 5.36 -11.31 -8.19
N PRO A 59 5.76 -11.24 -9.47
CA PRO A 59 7.04 -11.81 -9.90
C PRO A 59 8.15 -11.31 -8.98
N LEU A 60 9.14 -12.18 -8.68
CA LEU A 60 10.26 -11.97 -7.75
C LEU A 60 11.02 -10.66 -8.05
N LYS A 61 10.43 -9.54 -7.65
CA LYS A 61 10.86 -8.19 -7.99
C LYS A 61 10.83 -7.35 -6.73
N LEU A 62 11.78 -6.41 -6.68
CA LEU A 62 11.89 -5.42 -5.62
C LEU A 62 10.80 -4.34 -5.72
N THR A 63 9.80 -4.49 -6.60
CA THR A 63 8.69 -3.56 -6.78
C THR A 63 7.99 -3.20 -5.45
N SER A 64 7.75 -4.19 -4.58
CA SER A 64 7.17 -3.95 -3.25
C SER A 64 8.09 -3.10 -2.37
N MET A 65 9.40 -3.39 -2.39
CA MET A 65 10.43 -2.66 -1.66
C MET A 65 10.55 -1.22 -2.17
N GLU A 66 10.58 -1.03 -3.48
CA GLU A 66 10.67 0.29 -4.08
C GLU A 66 9.41 1.11 -3.80
N LEU A 67 8.22 0.52 -3.94
CA LEU A 67 6.95 1.17 -3.59
C LEU A 67 6.95 1.63 -2.13
N LEU A 68 7.32 0.72 -1.20
CA LEU A 68 7.39 1.03 0.22
C LEU A 68 8.45 2.10 0.52
N SER A 69 9.58 2.11 -0.18
CA SER A 69 10.60 3.15 -0.03
C SER A 69 10.08 4.56 -0.33
N ARG A 70 9.08 4.72 -1.21
CA ARG A 70 8.50 6.04 -1.55
C ARG A 70 7.55 6.58 -0.49
N VAL A 71 7.01 5.71 0.36
CA VAL A 71 6.04 6.08 1.39
C VAL A 71 6.65 6.08 2.79
N ARG A 72 7.76 5.36 3.02
CA ARG A 72 8.52 5.41 4.27
C ARG A 72 8.92 6.83 4.65
N GLY A 73 8.81 7.14 5.94
CA GLY A 73 9.14 8.46 6.50
C GLY A 73 8.01 9.49 6.43
N THR A 74 6.86 9.16 5.83
CA THR A 74 5.67 10.00 5.94
C THR A 74 5.06 9.90 7.35
N SER A 75 4.70 11.03 7.95
CA SER A 75 3.89 11.08 9.17
C SER A 75 2.39 11.07 8.89
N LYS A 76 1.99 11.06 7.61
CA LYS A 76 0.59 11.07 7.19
C LYS A 76 0.06 9.64 7.06
N PRO A 77 -1.20 9.37 7.43
CA PRO A 77 -1.82 8.06 7.21
C PRO A 77 -1.74 7.63 5.74
N ILE A 78 -1.33 6.39 5.50
CA ILE A 78 -1.27 5.78 4.17
C ILE A 78 -2.49 4.88 4.00
N VAL A 79 -3.19 5.01 2.88
CA VAL A 79 -4.28 4.11 2.50
C VAL A 79 -3.74 3.07 1.52
N VAL A 80 -3.86 1.80 1.89
CA VAL A 80 -3.56 0.66 1.00
C VAL A 80 -4.86 -0.10 0.76
N HIS A 81 -5.20 -0.32 -0.51
CA HIS A 81 -6.37 -1.09 -0.90
C HIS A 81 -6.07 -1.97 -2.12
N CYS A 82 -6.90 -2.99 -2.34
CA CYS A 82 -6.94 -3.76 -3.58
C CYS A 82 -8.40 -3.83 -4.06
N SER A 83 -8.91 -5.01 -4.42
CA SER A 83 -10.34 -5.24 -4.65
C SER A 83 -11.06 -5.55 -3.33
N ALA A 84 -10.80 -6.72 -2.73
CA ALA A 84 -11.40 -7.12 -1.44
C ALA A 84 -10.71 -6.51 -0.21
N GLY A 85 -9.55 -5.85 -0.38
CA GLY A 85 -8.78 -5.25 0.72
C GLY A 85 -8.06 -6.23 1.65
N ILE A 86 -7.97 -7.52 1.27
CA ILE A 86 -7.47 -8.60 2.15
C ILE A 86 -6.12 -9.13 1.67
N GLY A 87 -6.03 -9.63 0.43
CA GLY A 87 -4.84 -10.33 -0.09
C GLY A 87 -3.63 -9.40 -0.28
N ARG A 88 -3.55 -8.71 -1.42
CA ARG A 88 -2.42 -7.80 -1.74
C ARG A 88 -2.21 -6.72 -0.68
N THR A 89 -3.30 -6.19 -0.13
CA THR A 89 -3.27 -5.21 0.95
C THR A 89 -2.59 -5.78 2.19
N GLY A 90 -2.99 -6.99 2.62
CA GLY A 90 -2.35 -7.67 3.75
C GLY A 90 -0.88 -7.96 3.49
N THR A 91 -0.52 -8.39 2.27
CA THR A 91 0.87 -8.64 1.89
C THR A 91 1.73 -7.38 1.97
N ILE A 92 1.30 -6.25 1.40
CA ILE A 92 2.06 -4.99 1.47
C ILE A 92 2.24 -4.52 2.91
N VAL A 93 1.18 -4.58 3.72
CA VAL A 93 1.25 -4.18 5.13
C VAL A 93 2.17 -5.10 5.93
N ALA A 94 2.11 -6.41 5.68
CA ALA A 94 2.98 -7.38 6.35
C ALA A 94 4.46 -7.17 6.01
N ILE A 95 4.77 -6.93 4.73
CA ILE A 95 6.14 -6.63 4.29
C ILE A 95 6.67 -5.39 5.00
N GLU A 96 5.89 -4.30 5.07
CA GLU A 96 6.33 -3.09 5.76
C GLU A 96 6.58 -3.34 7.25
N TYR A 97 5.64 -4.02 7.91
CA TYR A 97 5.76 -4.34 9.33
C TYR A 97 7.01 -5.18 9.64
N ILE A 98 7.30 -6.19 8.82
CA ILE A 98 8.51 -7.01 8.96
C ILE A 98 9.76 -6.14 8.79
N LEU A 99 9.78 -5.27 7.78
CA LEU A 99 10.94 -4.42 7.48
C LEU A 99 11.21 -3.39 8.58
N GLU A 100 10.17 -2.78 9.15
CA GLU A 100 10.30 -1.90 10.31
C GLU A 100 10.89 -2.64 11.53
N ARG A 101 10.40 -3.86 11.81
CA ARG A 101 10.91 -4.67 12.92
C ARG A 101 12.36 -5.09 12.73
N MET A 102 12.72 -5.53 11.51
CA MET A 102 14.10 -5.88 11.18
C MET A 102 15.03 -4.68 11.31
N GLN A 103 14.61 -3.48 10.87
CA GLN A 103 15.37 -2.24 11.05
C GLN A 103 15.53 -1.85 12.53
N ALA A 104 14.53 -2.14 13.36
CA ALA A 104 14.60 -1.93 14.81
C ALA A 104 15.42 -3.00 15.56
N GLY A 105 15.99 -4.00 14.85
CA GLY A 105 16.80 -5.05 15.45
C GLY A 105 16.00 -6.09 16.24
N HIS A 106 14.68 -6.14 16.05
CA HIS A 106 13.86 -7.20 16.63
C HIS A 106 14.00 -8.49 15.82
N GLU A 107 14.22 -9.61 16.49
CA GLU A 107 14.12 -10.91 15.82
C GLU A 107 12.69 -11.09 15.28
N CYS A 108 12.59 -11.57 14.04
CA CYS A 108 11.34 -12.05 13.46
C CYS A 108 10.96 -13.36 14.17
N ALA A 109 10.50 -13.26 15.42
CA ALA A 109 9.83 -14.36 16.09
C ALA A 109 8.70 -14.86 15.19
N ALA A 110 8.60 -16.19 15.06
CA ALA A 110 7.81 -16.97 14.11
C ALA A 110 6.69 -16.18 13.41
N MET A 111 6.69 -16.18 12.08
CA MET A 111 5.69 -15.55 11.20
C MET A 111 4.23 -15.69 11.70
N ASN A 112 3.91 -16.78 12.40
CA ASN A 112 2.63 -16.99 13.08
C ASN A 112 2.23 -15.91 14.11
N ASP A 113 3.16 -15.37 14.90
CA ASP A 113 2.86 -14.34 15.88
C ASP A 113 2.71 -12.95 15.24
N LEU A 114 3.48 -12.69 14.18
CA LEU A 114 3.33 -11.52 13.31
C LEU A 114 1.93 -11.47 12.66
N LEU A 115 1.43 -12.61 12.20
CA LEU A 115 0.07 -12.72 11.66
C LEU A 115 -1.00 -12.45 12.71
N LYS A 116 -0.80 -12.85 13.97
CA LYS A 116 -1.73 -12.55 15.07
C LYS A 116 -1.76 -11.05 15.37
N GLU A 117 -0.60 -10.38 15.39
CA GLU A 117 -0.52 -8.94 15.60
C GLU A 117 -1.16 -8.14 14.45
N LEU A 118 -0.91 -8.52 13.19
CA LEU A 118 -1.55 -7.90 12.03
C LEU A 118 -3.07 -8.07 12.05
N ARG A 119 -3.56 -9.23 12.50
CA ARG A 119 -5.00 -9.48 12.70
C ARG A 119 -5.59 -8.70 13.85
N ASN A 120 -4.81 -8.38 14.89
CA ASN A 120 -5.24 -7.55 16.01
C ASN A 120 -5.32 -6.06 15.64
N GLN A 121 -4.45 -5.58 14.74
CA GLN A 121 -4.54 -4.20 14.21
C GLN A 121 -5.60 -4.05 13.11
N ARG A 122 -5.89 -5.13 12.36
CA ARG A 122 -6.97 -5.18 11.36
C ARG A 122 -7.54 -6.59 11.24
N ALA A 123 -8.73 -6.81 11.81
CA ALA A 123 -9.44 -8.08 11.73
C ALA A 123 -9.58 -8.57 10.27
N TYR A 124 -9.36 -9.86 10.02
CA TYR A 124 -9.39 -10.54 8.70
C TYR A 124 -8.21 -10.28 7.75
N THR A 125 -7.11 -9.71 8.23
CA THR A 125 -5.86 -9.70 7.44
C THR A 125 -5.40 -11.16 7.19
N ILE A 126 -5.28 -11.53 5.92
CA ILE A 126 -4.87 -12.85 5.37
C ILE A 126 -5.93 -13.95 5.53
N GLN A 127 -6.71 -14.11 4.46
CA GLN A 127 -7.82 -15.06 4.32
C GLN A 127 -7.59 -15.95 3.10
N ASN A 128 -6.58 -16.82 3.16
CA ASN A 128 -6.58 -18.18 2.62
C ASN A 128 -5.19 -18.80 2.73
N ASP A 129 -5.17 -20.08 3.05
CA ASP A 129 -3.99 -20.93 3.30
C ASP A 129 -3.03 -21.07 2.11
N LEU A 130 -3.35 -20.47 0.97
CA LEU A 130 -2.49 -20.44 -0.23
C LEU A 130 -1.34 -19.43 -0.15
N VAL A 131 -1.37 -18.49 0.79
CA VAL A 131 -0.25 -17.55 1.02
C VAL A 131 0.82 -18.18 1.95
N PHE A 132 0.51 -19.31 2.59
CA PHE A 132 1.40 -19.97 3.55
C PHE A 132 2.48 -20.85 2.91
N PHE A 133 2.33 -21.24 1.64
CA PHE A 133 3.15 -22.31 1.06
C PHE A 133 4.51 -21.85 0.52
N ASP A 134 4.81 -20.55 0.46
CA ASP A 134 5.99 -20.04 -0.25
C ASP A 134 6.91 -19.14 0.61
N VAL A 135 6.98 -19.42 1.91
CA VAL A 135 8.04 -18.88 2.79
C VAL A 135 8.85 -20.03 3.41
N SER A 136 8.79 -21.21 2.81
CA SER A 136 9.53 -22.39 3.27
C SER A 136 9.93 -23.25 2.09
N LEU A 137 10.79 -22.73 1.22
CA LEU A 137 11.76 -23.50 0.41
C LEU A 137 12.97 -22.60 0.11
#